data_AF-A0A9D2TL57-F1
#
_entry.id   AF-A0A9D2TL57-F1
#
_cell.length_a   1.000
_cell.length_b   1.000
_cell.length_c   1.000
_cell.angle_alpha   90.00
_cell.angle_beta   90.00
_cell.angle_gamma   90.00
#
_symmetry.space_group_name_H-M   'P 1'
#
loop_
_entity.id
_entity.type
_entity.pdbx_description
1 polymer ?
#
loop_
_entity_poly.entity_id
_entity_poly.type
_entity_poly.pdbx_seq_one_letter_code
_entity_poly.pdbx_strand_id
1 'polypeptide(L)' 'MPQIIPIKDLKNTSDISEMCHRTDEPIFVTKNGYGDMVIMSIESYELNFPS' A
#
# COMPACT_ATOMS: atom_id res chain seq x y z
N MET A 1 6.66 9.02 -5.39
CA MET A 1 5.38 9.32 -6.10
C MET A 1 4.43 8.23 -5.64
N PRO A 2 3.32 8.58 -4.97
CA PRO A 2 2.46 7.59 -4.35
C PRO A 2 1.87 6.66 -5.40
N GLN A 3 2.03 5.36 -5.17
CA GLN A 3 1.46 4.30 -6.01
C GLN A 3 -0.05 4.25 -5.75
N ILE A 4 -0.85 4.16 -6.81
CA ILE A 4 -2.31 4.02 -6.71
C ILE A 4 -2.72 2.78 -7.51
N ILE A 5 -3.34 1.82 -6.83
CA ILE A 5 -3.79 0.56 -7.45
C ILE A 5 -5.29 0.32 -7.22
N PRO A 6 -5.99 -0.37 -8.13
CA PRO A 6 -7.36 -0.81 -7.89
C PRO A 6 -7.39 -2.00 -6.91
N ILE A 7 -8.44 -2.09 -6.10
CA ILE A 7 -8.62 -3.16 -5.09
C ILE A 7 -8.56 -4.59 -5.66
N LYS A 8 -8.86 -4.76 -6.96
CA LYS A 8 -8.78 -6.06 -7.64
C LYS A 8 -7.35 -6.60 -7.73
N ASP A 9 -6.35 -5.73 -7.68
CA ASP A 9 -4.92 -6.10 -7.81
C ASP A 9 -4.39 -6.68 -6.49
N LEU A 10 -5.12 -6.50 -5.38
CA LEU A 10 -4.81 -7.13 -4.08
C LEU A 10 -4.90 -8.67 -4.11
N LYS A 11 -5.44 -9.25 -5.19
CA LYS A 11 -5.49 -10.70 -5.38
C LYS A 11 -4.09 -11.32 -5.49
N ASN A 12 -3.09 -10.57 -5.96
CA ASN A 12 -1.71 -11.05 -5.99
C ASN A 12 -0.94 -10.60 -4.74
N THR A 13 -1.11 -11.33 -3.65
CA THR A 13 -0.52 -10.96 -2.35
C THR A 13 1.01 -10.95 -2.37
N SER A 14 1.65 -11.75 -3.22
CA SER A 14 3.11 -11.80 -3.34
C SER A 14 3.66 -10.49 -3.90
N ASP A 15 3.10 -10.04 -5.02
CA ASP A 15 3.51 -8.76 -5.65
C ASP A 15 3.21 -7.58 -4.73
N ILE A 16 2.06 -7.59 -4.05
CA ILE A 16 1.70 -6.53 -3.09
C ILE A 16 2.67 -6.49 -1.92
N SER A 17 3.04 -7.65 -1.37
CA SER A 17 4.04 -7.72 -0.31
C SER A 17 5.37 -7.14 -0.79
N GLU A 18 5.85 -7.52 -1.97
CA GLU A 18 7.09 -6.97 -2.53
C GLU A 18 7.00 -5.46 -2.76
N MET A 19 5.87 -4.96 -3.28
CA MET A 19 5.63 -3.52 -3.43
C MET A 19 5.74 -2.81 -2.08
N CYS A 20 5.08 -3.29 -1.03
CA CYS A 20 5.12 -2.69 0.30
C CYS A 20 6.54 -2.63 0.91
N HIS A 21 7.44 -3.56 0.56
CA HIS A 21 8.82 -3.56 1.07
C HIS A 21 9.80 -2.78 0.19
N ARG A 22 9.47 -2.57 -1.09
CA ARG A 22 10.31 -1.81 -2.02
C ARG A 22 10.17 -0.29 -1.87
N THR A 23 9.11 0.18 -1.22
CA THR A 23 8.83 1.59 -1.02
C THR A 23 8.53 1.88 0.43
N ASP A 24 9.15 2.94 0.97
CA ASP A 24 8.80 3.51 2.27
C ASP A 24 7.56 4.41 2.22
N GLU A 25 7.05 4.67 1.02
CA GLU A 25 5.80 5.42 0.80
C GLU A 25 4.55 4.51 0.84
N PRO A 26 3.41 5.02 1.33
CA PRO A 26 2.12 4.33 1.27
C PRO A 26 1.65 4.05 -0.17
N ILE A 27 1.01 2.89 -0.36
CA ILE A 27 0.29 2.55 -1.58
C ILE A 27 -1.20 2.79 -1.33
N PHE A 28 -1.80 3.61 -2.18
CA PHE A 28 -3.22 3.93 -2.11
C PHE A 28 -4.02 2.92 -2.93
N VAL A 29 -5.08 2.39 -2.34
CA VAL A 29 -5.98 1.45 -2.99
C VAL A 29 -7.29 2.15 -3.32
N THR A 30 -7.76 1.96 -4.55
CA THR A 30 -9.03 2.52 -5.03
C THR A 30 -10.07 1.44 -5.28
N LYS A 31 -11.32 1.76 -5.00
CA LYS A 31 -12.49 0.93 -5.30
C LYS A 31 -13.51 1.79 -6.03
N ASN A 32 -13.87 1.37 -7.25
CA ASN A 32 -14.80 2.10 -8.12
C ASN A 32 -14.38 3.57 -8.37
N GLY A 33 -13.07 3.84 -8.43
CA GLY A 33 -12.52 5.18 -8.67
C GLY A 33 -12.37 6.07 -7.43
N TYR A 34 -12.76 5.58 -6.25
CA TYR A 34 -12.62 6.31 -4.98
C TYR A 34 -11.54 5.67 -4.12
N GLY A 35 -10.86 6.48 -3.30
CA GLY A 35 -9.93 5.97 -2.29
C GLY A 35 -10.66 5.09 -1.27
N ASP A 36 -10.11 3.91 -0.98
CA ASP A 36 -10.73 2.90 -0.13
C ASP A 36 -9.85 2.57 1.08
N MET A 37 -8.55 2.30 0.83
CA MET A 37 -7.58 2.00 1.90
C MET A 37 -6.15 2.41 1.49
N VAL A 38 -5.23 2.35 2.45
CA VAL A 38 -3.79 2.51 2.26
C VAL A 38 -3.08 1.29 2.82
N ILE A 39 -2.07 0.81 2.10
CA ILE A 39 -1.22 -0.31 2.51
C ILE A 39 0.25 0.10 2.49
N MET A 40 1.03 -0.40 3.45
CA MET A 40 2.48 -0.20 3.56
C MET A 40 3.08 -1.33 4.40
N SER A 41 4.42 -1.45 4.41
CA SER A 41 5.07 -2.39 5.34
C SER A 41 4.89 -1.95 6.79
N ILE A 42 5.01 -2.90 7.72
CA ILE A 42 4.98 -2.61 9.15
C ILE A 42 6.15 -1.70 9.53
N GLU A 43 7.35 -1.94 8.98
CA GLU A 43 8.53 -1.11 9.24
C GLU A 43 8.29 0.35 8.84
N SER A 44 7.74 0.59 7.64
CA SER A 44 7.41 1.94 7.19
C SER A 44 6.30 2.57 8.05
N TYR A 45 5.32 1.79 8.52
CA TYR A 45 4.28 2.30 9.42
C TYR A 45 4.87 2.75 10.77
N GLU A 46 5.64 1.90 11.44
CA GLU A 46 6.26 2.20 12.73
C GLU A 46 7.23 3.39 12.65
N LEU A 47 7.99 3.50 11.54
CA LEU A 47 8.90 4.62 11.31
C LEU A 47 8.17 5.97 11.16
N ASN A 48 7.03 5.98 10.46
CA ASN A 48 6.27 7.20 10.17
C ASN A 48 5.27 7.57 11.29
N PHE A 49 4.83 6.60 12.08
CA PHE A 49 3.84 6.78 13.15
C PHE A 49 4.34 6.20 14.49
N PRO A 50 5.46 6.68 15.03
CA PRO A 50 5.96 6.21 16.32
C PRO A 50 4.97 6.58 17.44
N SER A 51 4.62 5.59 18.26
CA SER A 51 3.77 5.72 19.45
C SER A 51 4.40 6.55 20.56
#